data_AF-A0AAV7JD29-F1
#
_entry.id   AF-A0AAV7JD29-F1
#
_cell.length_a   1.000
_cell.length_b   1.000
_cell.length_c   1.000
_cell.angle_alpha   90.00
_cell.angle_beta   90.00
_cell.angle_gamma   90.00
#
_symmetry.space_group_name_H-M   'P 1'
#
loop_
_entity.id
_entity.type
_entity.pdbx_description
1 polymer ?
#
loop_
_entity_poly.entity_id
_entity_poly.type
_entity_poly.pdbx_seq_one_letter_code
_entity_poly.pdbx_strand_id
1 'polypeptide(L)'
;MAEYLPSGSDEDVSATDYPDPLAGNDLDGDNIQTHYVVTSKETETSYDMPDSETELTEDLSLLQIFLPNYSKKDLIADSSAHIEGENKGLVDKKVNDDSVKESFLEVFSKYIESLNLLDPLYLKILLEILSGELTEDQLFVNLPRYYQCKSSFISPTFSSDNHNTSVHEYINWVSKNKKVKGNCNAVPYGILPKGLAAEITDVKINCYRSDDQMYQSNQVLREKVARGNSFVTFYGKGVTNSGCVVRGLKKFSGGYWDDDDIQNTDHSGWSRYFISPPTSATSVVVMEKVNGEAAHVSVRLLGTKFLIFCGSKNVHLLVTRRQHLLKYEEQRYSYACVVGEAFFDLLEGMSEFERVRLLLFMSHTGFTAVCELLQPNNQHIVNLSYLSAPVIKFITWVPCDIGGVNTICSLPPNIAIDLATYLSLPAAKYSLIQIAELPAELASVRAYKQSEGVVLYFTNSKQEVIGLMKFKSIWYILLRAVREIIKYQMNQISKGKLKSHQAKINGTESIEKRFKRINKSLNLNRGSYLAWQDICTDFLEWVIDLTKFGKSISFYSQFPNMWDKFLKEKSLKEPPTLRKSI
;
A
#
# COMPACT_ATOMS: atom_id res chain seq x y z
N MET A 1 -19.38 6.94 -21.99
CA MET A 1 -19.31 5.76 -21.09
C MET A 1 -20.58 4.93 -21.12
N ALA A 2 -21.78 5.47 -20.86
CA ALA A 2 -23.02 4.69 -20.89
C ALA A 2 -23.29 4.00 -22.25
N GLU A 3 -22.92 4.63 -23.37
CA GLU A 3 -23.02 4.03 -24.73
C GLU A 3 -21.88 3.04 -25.07
N TYR A 4 -20.80 3.06 -24.30
CA TYR A 4 -19.64 2.15 -24.47
C TYR A 4 -19.63 1.02 -23.43
N LEU A 5 -20.64 1.00 -22.56
CA LEU A 5 -20.96 -0.09 -21.66
C LEU A 5 -22.11 -0.85 -22.36
N PRO A 6 -22.00 -2.17 -22.57
CA PRO A 6 -23.08 -2.93 -23.18
C PRO A 6 -24.36 -2.70 -22.38
N SER A 7 -25.41 -2.18 -23.01
CA SER A 7 -26.76 -2.22 -22.46
C SER A 7 -27.16 -3.69 -22.42
N GLY A 8 -26.96 -4.35 -21.29
CA GLY A 8 -27.46 -5.70 -21.07
C GLY A 8 -28.98 -5.65 -21.20
N SER A 9 -29.53 -6.40 -22.15
CA SER A 9 -30.96 -6.67 -22.21
C SER A 9 -31.31 -7.54 -21.00
N ASP A 10 -32.21 -7.03 -20.15
CA ASP A 10 -32.75 -7.75 -19.01
C ASP A 10 -33.54 -8.99 -19.50
N GLU A 11 -32.88 -10.14 -19.57
CA GLU A 11 -33.56 -11.43 -19.56
C GLU A 11 -33.55 -11.98 -18.12
N ASP A 12 -34.74 -11.95 -17.51
CA ASP A 12 -35.04 -12.53 -16.20
C ASP A 12 -34.74 -14.03 -16.20
N VAL A 13 -33.63 -14.42 -15.57
CA VAL A 13 -33.36 -15.81 -15.19
C VAL A 13 -33.42 -15.89 -13.67
N SER A 14 -34.50 -16.45 -13.15
CA SER A 14 -34.68 -16.74 -11.73
C SER A 14 -33.67 -17.81 -11.27
N ALA A 15 -32.69 -17.39 -10.47
CA ALA A 15 -31.74 -18.30 -9.82
C ALA A 15 -32.27 -18.64 -8.43
N THR A 16 -32.50 -19.93 -8.17
CA THR A 16 -32.80 -20.46 -6.84
C THR A 16 -31.54 -20.49 -5.96
N ASP A 17 -31.71 -20.07 -4.72
CA ASP A 17 -30.66 -19.97 -3.70
C ASP A 17 -30.03 -21.33 -3.35
N TYR A 18 -28.70 -21.41 -3.48
CA TYR A 18 -27.87 -22.41 -2.83
C TYR A 18 -26.91 -21.71 -1.88
N PRO A 19 -26.78 -22.14 -0.61
CA PRO A 19 -25.80 -21.55 0.31
C PRO A 19 -24.37 -21.82 -0.18
N ASP A 20 -23.57 -20.77 -0.28
CA ASP A 20 -22.15 -20.82 -0.70
C ASP A 20 -21.28 -21.33 0.47
N PRO A 21 -20.66 -22.53 0.38
CA PRO A 21 -19.78 -23.04 1.44
C PRO A 21 -18.43 -22.30 1.52
N LEU A 22 -18.13 -21.38 0.59
CA LEU A 22 -16.92 -20.57 0.54
C LEU A 22 -17.15 -19.09 0.88
N ALA A 23 -18.41 -18.61 1.00
CA ALA A 23 -18.71 -17.20 1.27
C ALA A 23 -18.72 -16.80 2.77
N GLY A 24 -18.24 -17.66 3.67
CA GLY A 24 -18.44 -17.45 5.11
C GLY A 24 -17.34 -17.93 6.04
N ASN A 25 -16.10 -18.12 5.58
CA ASN A 25 -14.98 -18.44 6.47
C ASN A 25 -13.71 -17.71 6.03
N ASP A 26 -13.65 -16.41 6.31
CA ASP A 26 -12.38 -15.82 6.70
C ASP A 26 -11.96 -16.54 7.98
N LEU A 27 -11.13 -17.56 7.82
CA LEU A 27 -10.48 -18.23 8.93
C LEU A 27 -9.58 -17.19 9.59
N ASP A 28 -10.07 -16.67 10.71
CA ASP A 28 -9.29 -16.04 11.77
C ASP A 28 -7.95 -16.78 11.88
N GLY A 29 -6.86 -16.05 11.70
CA GLY A 29 -5.61 -16.43 12.36
C GLY A 29 -5.91 -16.47 13.85
N ASP A 30 -5.65 -17.61 14.46
CA ASP A 30 -5.96 -17.96 15.86
C ASP A 30 -5.96 -16.75 16.82
N ASN A 31 -7.16 -16.21 17.07
CA ASN A 31 -7.45 -15.45 18.27
C ASN A 31 -7.67 -16.48 19.39
N ILE A 32 -6.62 -16.79 20.13
CA ILE A 32 -6.78 -17.34 21.49
C ILE A 32 -7.45 -16.24 22.31
N GLN A 33 -8.78 -16.31 22.42
CA GLN A 33 -9.52 -15.55 23.44
C GLN A 33 -9.18 -16.12 24.81
N THR A 34 -8.11 -15.63 25.43
CA THR A 34 -8.01 -15.64 26.88
C THR A 34 -9.03 -14.63 27.42
N HIS A 35 -10.09 -15.13 28.05
CA HIS A 35 -10.98 -14.32 28.87
C HIS A 35 -10.20 -13.73 30.05
N TYR A 36 -9.64 -12.53 29.86
CA TYR A 36 -9.25 -11.68 30.98
C TYR A 36 -10.47 -10.90 31.43
N VAL A 37 -11.00 -11.29 32.58
CA VAL A 37 -11.89 -10.43 33.37
C VAL A 37 -11.03 -9.28 33.87
N VAL A 38 -11.09 -8.13 33.19
CA VAL A 38 -10.51 -6.88 33.70
C VAL A 38 -11.44 -6.37 34.80
N THR A 39 -11.15 -6.73 36.05
CA THR A 39 -11.62 -5.95 37.19
C THR A 39 -10.85 -4.64 37.19
N SER A 40 -11.55 -3.52 36.99
CA SER A 40 -11.03 -2.18 37.23
C SER A 40 -10.65 -2.04 38.71
N LYS A 41 -9.37 -2.26 39.03
CA LYS A 41 -8.76 -1.70 40.24
C LYS A 41 -8.16 -0.37 39.84
N GLU A 42 -8.79 0.70 40.29
CA GLU A 42 -8.17 2.02 40.38
C GLU A 42 -6.86 1.85 41.15
N THR A 43 -5.75 2.03 40.45
CA THR A 43 -4.43 2.17 41.05
C THR A 43 -3.99 3.57 40.70
N GLU A 44 -4.15 4.48 41.66
CA GLU A 44 -3.49 5.78 41.64
C GLU A 44 -1.98 5.53 41.72
N THR A 45 -1.30 5.57 40.58
CA THR A 45 0.16 5.71 40.54
C THR A 45 0.47 7.19 40.42
N SER A 46 0.81 7.82 41.55
CA SER A 46 1.41 9.15 41.59
C SER A 46 2.79 9.08 40.94
N TYR A 47 2.99 9.79 39.84
CA TYR A 47 4.30 10.00 39.25
C TYR A 47 4.95 11.20 39.93
N ASP A 48 6.01 10.95 40.71
CA ASP A 48 6.92 12.00 41.16
C ASP A 48 7.72 12.51 39.97
N MET A 49 7.48 13.77 39.61
CA MET A 49 8.27 14.51 38.64
C MET A 49 9.54 15.03 39.32
N PRO A 50 10.75 14.76 38.80
CA PRO A 50 11.95 15.38 39.33
C PRO A 50 11.97 16.87 38.95
N ASP A 51 12.18 17.69 39.97
CA ASP A 51 12.52 19.11 39.82
C ASP A 51 13.89 19.30 39.16
N SER A 52 14.05 20.50 38.61
CA SER A 52 15.27 21.24 38.28
C SER A 52 15.67 21.35 36.81
N GLU A 53 15.36 22.54 36.30
CA GLU A 53 16.16 23.41 35.45
C GLU A 53 17.67 23.10 35.44
N THR A 54 18.14 22.37 34.43
CA THR A 54 19.44 22.57 33.76
C THR A 54 19.53 21.58 32.60
N GLU A 55 19.01 21.92 31.42
CA GLU A 55 19.33 21.19 30.16
C GLU A 55 18.69 21.92 28.96
N LEU A 56 19.35 22.98 28.49
CA LEU A 56 19.04 23.63 27.19
C LEU A 56 20.30 23.94 26.37
N THR A 57 21.47 23.46 26.82
CA THR A 57 22.77 23.69 26.16
C THR A 57 23.37 22.45 25.49
N GLU A 58 22.76 21.27 25.59
CA GLU A 58 23.27 20.02 24.97
C GLU A 58 22.75 19.75 23.54
N ASP A 59 21.79 20.55 23.03
CA ASP A 59 21.18 20.30 21.71
C ASP A 59 22.11 20.60 20.51
N LEU A 60 23.22 21.32 20.71
CA LEU A 60 24.20 21.59 19.64
C LEU A 60 25.26 20.48 19.48
N SER A 61 25.48 19.64 20.49
CA SER A 61 26.37 18.47 20.39
C SER A 61 25.74 17.28 19.64
N LEU A 62 24.42 17.29 19.41
CA LEU A 62 23.72 16.20 18.73
C LEU A 62 23.93 16.17 17.20
N LEU A 63 24.50 17.23 16.62
CA LEU A 63 24.96 17.24 15.22
C LEU A 63 26.13 16.25 14.98
N GLN A 64 26.89 15.87 16.01
CA GLN A 64 27.98 14.89 15.88
C GLN A 64 27.51 13.44 15.74
N ILE A 65 26.24 13.13 16.04
CA ILE A 65 25.73 11.75 15.95
C ILE A 65 25.52 11.31 14.49
N PHE A 66 25.43 12.24 13.54
CA PHE A 66 25.26 11.93 12.12
C PHE A 66 26.57 11.93 11.30
N LEU A 67 27.71 12.30 11.89
CA LEU A 67 29.01 12.34 11.22
C LEU A 67 30.13 11.73 12.10
N PRO A 68 30.16 10.41 12.38
CA PRO A 68 31.11 9.90 13.34
C PRO A 68 32.56 9.84 12.83
N ASN A 69 32.87 9.92 11.52
CA ASN A 69 34.24 9.72 11.03
C ASN A 69 34.58 10.40 9.70
N TYR A 70 34.64 11.74 9.63
CA TYR A 70 35.38 12.39 8.53
C TYR A 70 36.16 13.61 9.02
N SER A 71 37.48 13.48 9.06
CA SER A 71 38.36 14.64 9.14
C SER A 71 38.43 15.27 7.75
N LYS A 72 38.49 16.61 7.69
CA LYS A 72 38.60 17.39 6.44
C LYS A 72 39.85 17.05 5.60
N LYS A 73 40.72 16.14 6.07
CA LYS A 73 41.97 15.71 5.42
C LYS A 73 41.84 14.43 4.58
N ASP A 74 40.74 13.69 4.66
CA ASP A 74 40.62 12.38 4.00
C ASP A 74 39.93 12.44 2.61
N LEU A 75 39.58 13.64 2.14
CA LEU A 75 38.89 13.89 0.86
C LEU A 75 39.81 13.90 -0.39
N ILE A 76 41.09 13.53 -0.25
CA ILE A 76 42.03 13.43 -1.38
C ILE A 76 42.88 12.16 -1.24
N ALA A 77 42.26 10.98 -1.27
CA ALA A 77 42.87 9.73 -1.75
C ALA A 77 41.93 8.55 -1.46
N ASP A 78 40.97 8.27 -2.34
CA ASP A 78 40.70 6.89 -2.80
C ASP A 78 39.55 6.89 -3.80
N SER A 79 39.86 6.74 -5.09
CA SER A 79 38.87 6.33 -6.09
C SER A 79 39.56 5.45 -7.14
N SER A 80 40.05 4.30 -6.69
CA SER A 80 40.51 3.24 -7.59
C SER A 80 40.53 1.88 -6.88
N ALA A 81 39.38 1.20 -6.80
CA ALA A 81 39.34 -0.26 -6.77
C ALA A 81 37.94 -0.83 -7.11
N HIS A 82 37.96 -1.72 -8.11
CA HIS A 82 36.93 -2.59 -8.67
C HIS A 82 35.84 -3.14 -7.75
N ILE A 83 34.60 -3.19 -8.28
CA ILE A 83 33.78 -4.41 -8.32
C ILE A 83 33.13 -4.49 -9.72
N GLU A 84 33.65 -5.39 -10.57
CA GLU A 84 32.94 -5.89 -11.75
C GLU A 84 32.11 -7.11 -11.32
N GLY A 85 30.80 -7.10 -11.59
CA GLY A 85 29.89 -8.19 -11.31
C GLY A 85 28.61 -8.04 -12.13
N GLU A 86 28.41 -8.97 -13.06
CA GLU A 86 27.44 -8.99 -14.14
C GLU A 86 25.97 -8.76 -13.72
N ASN A 87 25.34 -7.74 -14.30
CA ASN A 87 23.90 -7.69 -14.60
C ASN A 87 23.62 -6.60 -15.65
N LYS A 88 24.01 -6.87 -16.91
CA LYS A 88 23.65 -6.03 -18.06
C LYS A 88 22.58 -6.73 -18.89
N GLY A 89 21.34 -6.41 -18.60
CA GLY A 89 20.18 -6.76 -19.42
C GLY A 89 18.94 -6.06 -18.87
N LEU A 90 18.57 -4.93 -19.50
CA LEU A 90 17.52 -3.97 -19.10
C LEU A 90 17.89 -3.07 -17.90
N VAL A 91 18.75 -2.09 -18.14
CA VAL A 91 18.75 -0.85 -17.36
C VAL A 91 18.23 0.26 -18.26
N ASP A 92 17.24 0.96 -17.73
CA ASP A 92 16.59 2.14 -18.27
C ASP A 92 17.58 3.08 -18.96
N LYS A 93 17.17 3.62 -20.12
CA LYS A 93 17.73 4.88 -20.57
C LYS A 93 17.44 5.89 -19.46
N LYS A 94 18.44 6.22 -18.64
CA LYS A 94 18.40 7.45 -17.84
C LYS A 94 18.19 8.59 -18.83
N VAL A 95 16.96 9.08 -18.91
CA VAL A 95 16.63 10.30 -19.64
C VAL A 95 17.24 11.44 -18.82
N ASN A 96 18.53 11.69 -19.00
CA ASN A 96 19.19 12.95 -18.63
C ASN A 96 18.87 13.98 -19.73
N ASP A 97 17.59 14.13 -20.04
CA ASP A 97 17.13 15.20 -20.90
C ASP A 97 16.74 16.35 -20.00
N ASP A 98 17.65 17.31 -19.84
CA ASP A 98 17.45 18.49 -19.00
C ASP A 98 16.15 19.21 -19.36
N SER A 99 15.69 19.13 -20.62
CA SER A 99 14.41 19.70 -21.05
C SER A 99 13.18 19.02 -20.41
N VAL A 100 13.23 17.70 -20.20
CA VAL A 100 12.17 16.94 -19.53
C VAL A 100 12.13 17.29 -18.04
N LYS A 101 13.31 17.47 -17.43
CA LYS A 101 13.42 17.88 -16.03
C LYS A 101 12.88 19.30 -15.82
N GLU A 102 13.26 20.26 -16.66
CA GLU A 102 12.76 21.64 -16.57
C GLU A 102 11.24 21.69 -16.77
N SER A 103 10.70 20.98 -17.78
CA SER A 103 9.26 20.90 -18.00
C SER A 103 8.52 20.27 -16.82
N PHE A 104 9.08 19.22 -16.21
CA PHE A 104 8.50 18.59 -15.02
C PHE A 104 8.47 19.56 -13.84
N LEU A 105 9.56 20.26 -13.57
CA LEU A 105 9.66 21.19 -12.44
C LEU A 105 8.72 22.38 -12.60
N GLU A 106 8.55 22.90 -13.81
CA GLU A 106 7.60 23.98 -14.07
C GLU A 106 6.15 23.52 -13.79
N VAL A 107 5.78 22.34 -14.30
CA VAL A 107 4.44 21.76 -14.06
C VAL A 107 4.24 21.46 -12.57
N PHE A 108 5.25 20.91 -11.91
CA PHE A 108 5.21 20.61 -10.48
C PHE A 108 5.10 21.89 -9.64
N SER A 109 5.87 22.93 -9.94
CA SER A 109 5.80 24.23 -9.26
C SER A 109 4.40 24.82 -9.34
N LYS A 110 3.87 24.96 -10.57
CA LYS A 110 2.51 25.47 -10.81
C LYS A 110 1.47 24.65 -10.08
N TYR A 111 1.63 23.32 -10.03
CA TYR A 111 0.72 22.45 -9.33
C TYR A 111 0.78 22.66 -7.82
N ILE A 112 1.98 22.66 -7.21
CA ILE A 112 2.12 22.86 -5.76
C ILE A 112 1.65 24.25 -5.33
N GLU A 113 1.95 25.29 -6.12
CA GLU A 113 1.41 26.64 -5.92
C GLU A 113 -0.12 26.63 -5.91
N SER A 114 -0.74 25.92 -6.85
CA SER A 114 -2.20 25.83 -6.94
C SER A 114 -2.85 25.13 -5.74
N LEU A 115 -2.11 24.23 -5.07
CA LEU A 115 -2.62 23.50 -3.92
C LEU A 115 -2.51 24.32 -2.61
N ASN A 116 -1.74 25.41 -2.61
CA ASN A 116 -1.47 26.25 -1.43
C ASN A 116 -1.03 25.42 -0.19
N LEU A 117 -0.31 24.31 -0.43
CA LEU A 117 0.03 23.33 0.63
C LEU A 117 1.30 23.68 1.40
N LEU A 118 2.16 24.50 0.81
CA LEU A 118 3.46 24.83 1.37
C LEU A 118 3.57 26.33 1.58
N ASP A 119 4.15 26.71 2.71
CA ASP A 119 4.57 28.09 2.91
C ASP A 119 5.56 28.48 1.78
N PRO A 120 5.48 29.70 1.21
CA PRO A 120 6.23 30.09 0.02
C PRO A 120 7.75 29.91 0.15
N LEU A 121 8.31 30.06 1.36
CA LEU A 121 9.72 29.82 1.60
C LEU A 121 10.06 28.33 1.41
N TYR A 122 9.19 27.43 1.87
CA TYR A 122 9.39 25.99 1.71
C TYR A 122 9.16 25.52 0.29
N LEU A 123 8.19 26.12 -0.41
CA LEU A 123 8.03 25.86 -1.83
C LEU A 123 9.32 26.23 -2.56
N LYS A 124 9.88 27.41 -2.30
CA LYS A 124 11.16 27.83 -2.88
C LYS A 124 12.27 26.83 -2.56
N ILE A 125 12.42 26.42 -1.30
CA ILE A 125 13.44 25.44 -0.90
C ILE A 125 13.21 24.09 -1.61
N LEU A 126 11.97 23.61 -1.66
CA LEU A 126 11.63 22.37 -2.34
C LEU A 126 11.97 22.47 -3.82
N LEU A 127 11.67 23.60 -4.46
CA LEU A 127 12.02 23.85 -5.86
C LEU A 127 13.53 23.90 -6.05
N GLU A 128 14.30 24.55 -5.17
CA GLU A 128 15.77 24.55 -5.22
C GLU A 128 16.36 23.14 -5.06
N ILE A 129 15.75 22.31 -4.21
CA ILE A 129 16.11 20.90 -4.01
C ILE A 129 15.76 20.06 -5.25
N LEU A 130 14.59 20.29 -5.84
CA LEU A 130 14.11 19.54 -7.00
C LEU A 130 14.76 20.02 -8.30
N SER A 131 15.13 21.29 -8.43
CA SER A 131 15.90 21.82 -9.55
C SER A 131 17.34 21.30 -9.55
N GLY A 132 17.86 20.94 -8.38
CA GLY A 132 19.28 20.61 -8.22
C GLY A 132 20.17 21.86 -8.22
N GLU A 133 19.58 23.04 -8.06
CA GLU A 133 20.31 24.29 -7.82
C GLU A 133 20.98 24.27 -6.44
N LEU A 134 20.39 23.56 -5.48
CA LEU A 134 21.03 23.24 -4.20
C LEU A 134 22.03 22.09 -4.41
N THR A 135 23.32 22.42 -4.33
CA THR A 135 24.36 21.40 -4.21
C THR A 135 24.22 20.66 -2.88
N GLU A 136 24.81 19.47 -2.80
CA GLU A 136 24.87 18.68 -1.57
C GLU A 136 25.43 19.51 -0.39
N ASP A 137 26.56 20.20 -0.61
CA ASP A 137 27.17 21.09 0.39
C ASP A 137 26.21 22.20 0.85
N GLN A 138 25.50 22.82 -0.09
CA GLN A 138 24.57 23.90 0.23
C GLN A 138 23.36 23.39 1.01
N LEU A 139 22.87 22.18 0.71
CA LEU A 139 21.78 21.56 1.46
C LEU A 139 22.18 21.36 2.93
N PHE A 140 23.37 20.83 3.17
CA PHE A 140 23.87 20.60 4.53
C PHE A 140 24.15 21.89 5.29
N VAL A 141 24.68 22.92 4.62
CA VAL A 141 24.89 24.24 5.22
C VAL A 141 23.57 24.91 5.62
N ASN A 142 22.51 24.72 4.83
CA ASN A 142 21.21 25.32 5.11
C ASN A 142 20.30 24.44 5.99
N LEU A 143 20.62 23.16 6.19
CA LEU A 143 19.86 22.22 7.03
C LEU A 143 19.50 22.82 8.41
N PRO A 144 20.46 23.43 9.16
CA PRO A 144 20.15 24.07 10.44
C PRO A 144 19.15 25.21 10.32
N ARG A 145 19.21 26.02 9.24
CA ARG A 145 18.23 27.08 8.98
C ARG A 145 16.84 26.50 8.70
N TYR A 146 16.78 25.39 7.97
CA TYR A 146 15.54 24.67 7.71
C TYR A 146 14.92 24.13 9.01
N TYR A 147 15.75 23.64 9.94
CA TYR A 147 15.28 23.21 11.27
C TYR A 147 14.86 24.38 12.17
N GLN A 148 15.53 25.52 12.11
CA GLN A 148 15.24 26.69 12.94
C GLN A 148 13.95 27.42 12.56
N CYS A 149 13.49 27.31 11.31
CA CYS A 149 12.25 27.97 10.87
C CYS A 149 10.97 27.40 11.52
N LYS A 150 11.09 26.37 12.39
CA LYS A 150 10.00 25.77 13.18
C LYS A 150 10.38 25.68 14.65
N SER A 151 10.14 26.74 15.41
CA SER A 151 10.23 26.71 16.88
C SER A 151 9.01 26.06 17.54
N SER A 152 7.96 25.73 16.78
CA SER A 152 6.87 24.89 17.27
C SER A 152 7.31 23.42 17.29
N PHE A 153 7.10 22.78 18.45
CA PHE A 153 7.61 21.46 18.81
C PHE A 153 7.28 20.33 17.82
N ILE A 154 6.38 20.55 16.86
CA ILE A 154 5.93 19.60 15.84
C ILE A 154 5.60 20.39 14.56
N SER A 155 5.98 19.86 13.37
CA SER A 155 5.75 20.45 12.04
C SER A 155 4.40 21.18 11.90
N PRO A 156 4.27 22.28 11.11
CA PRO A 156 3.06 23.09 10.93
C PRO A 156 1.77 22.32 10.63
N THR A 157 1.86 21.08 10.17
CA THR A 157 0.71 20.15 10.11
C THR A 157 0.01 19.95 11.45
N PHE A 158 0.66 20.18 12.60
CA PHE A 158 0.09 20.01 13.95
C PHE A 158 -0.17 21.34 14.68
N SER A 159 0.12 22.49 14.06
CA SER A 159 0.21 23.77 14.77
C SER A 159 -0.96 24.73 14.52
N SER A 160 -1.96 24.36 13.73
CA SER A 160 -3.20 25.15 13.65
C SER A 160 -4.26 24.54 14.56
N ASP A 161 -4.87 25.36 15.41
CA ASP A 161 -5.96 24.94 16.32
C ASP A 161 -7.11 24.27 15.57
N ASN A 162 -7.37 24.71 14.33
CA ASN A 162 -8.37 24.12 13.44
C ASN A 162 -8.03 22.67 13.04
N HIS A 163 -6.77 22.37 12.75
CA HIS A 163 -6.38 21.01 12.37
C HIS A 163 -6.51 20.05 13.56
N ASN A 164 -6.01 20.46 14.74
CA ASN A 164 -6.14 19.64 15.95
C ASN A 164 -7.61 19.39 16.31
N THR A 165 -8.47 20.40 16.16
CA THR A 165 -9.92 20.24 16.35
C THR A 165 -10.49 19.17 15.41
N SER A 166 -10.13 19.20 14.12
CA SER A 166 -10.61 18.20 13.15
C SER A 166 -10.15 16.77 13.45
N VAL A 167 -8.92 16.62 13.96
CA VAL A 167 -8.37 15.32 14.37
C VAL A 167 -9.10 14.78 15.60
N HIS A 168 -9.30 15.62 16.62
CA HIS A 168 -10.04 15.21 17.82
C HIS A 168 -11.49 14.87 17.51
N GLU A 169 -12.16 15.63 16.64
CA GLU A 169 -13.49 15.31 16.15
C GLU A 169 -13.53 13.96 15.42
N TYR A 170 -12.52 13.68 14.58
CA TYR A 170 -12.41 12.41 13.88
C TYR A 170 -12.23 11.24 14.86
N ILE A 171 -11.30 11.35 15.80
CA ILE A 171 -11.06 10.30 16.82
C ILE A 171 -12.30 10.09 17.69
N ASN A 172 -13.00 11.16 18.08
CA ASN A 172 -14.27 11.10 18.79
C ASN A 172 -15.38 10.43 17.95
N TRP A 173 -15.39 10.64 16.63
CA TRP A 173 -16.30 9.92 15.75
C TRP A 173 -15.96 8.43 15.67
N VAL A 174 -14.67 8.07 15.60
CA VAL A 174 -14.22 6.66 15.61
C VAL A 174 -14.68 5.96 16.89
N SER A 175 -14.53 6.58 18.06
CA SER A 175 -14.92 5.96 19.35
C SER A 175 -16.42 5.76 19.48
N LYS A 176 -17.24 6.60 18.84
CA LYS A 176 -18.71 6.51 18.86
C LYS A 176 -19.28 5.60 17.77
N ASN A 177 -18.54 5.34 16.69
CA ASN A 177 -19.05 4.58 15.55
C ASN A 177 -18.73 3.08 15.67
N LYS A 178 -19.76 2.28 15.97
CA LYS A 178 -19.65 0.81 16.13
C LYS A 178 -19.08 0.06 14.91
N LYS A 179 -19.13 0.65 13.71
CA LYS A 179 -18.64 0.07 12.45
C LYS A 179 -17.15 0.33 12.21
N VAL A 180 -16.51 1.06 13.10
CA VAL A 180 -15.08 1.42 13.03
C VAL A 180 -14.44 1.05 14.36
N LYS A 181 -13.16 0.68 14.33
CA LYS A 181 -12.36 0.42 15.52
C LYS A 181 -11.06 1.20 15.43
N GLY A 182 -10.76 1.96 16.48
CA GLY A 182 -9.44 2.53 16.72
C GLY A 182 -8.65 1.61 17.64
N ASN A 183 -7.51 1.11 17.18
CA ASN A 183 -6.56 0.36 18.00
C ASN A 183 -5.48 1.33 18.49
N CYS A 184 -5.52 1.73 19.76
CA CYS A 184 -4.53 2.63 20.36
C CYS A 184 -3.37 1.83 20.97
N ASN A 185 -2.13 2.21 20.67
CA ASN A 185 -0.93 1.50 21.11
C ASN A 185 0.19 2.45 21.45
N ALA A 186 0.81 2.26 22.60
CA ALA A 186 1.96 3.05 23.01
C ALA A 186 3.16 2.80 22.08
N VAL A 187 3.90 3.87 21.78
CA VAL A 187 5.21 3.79 21.14
C VAL A 187 6.21 3.27 22.17
N PRO A 188 6.98 2.20 21.88
CA PRO A 188 7.95 1.64 22.82
C PRO A 188 8.93 2.65 23.39
N TYR A 189 9.30 2.45 24.66
CA TYR A 189 10.24 3.31 25.37
C TYR A 189 11.59 3.44 24.63
N GLY A 190 12.16 4.65 24.67
CA GLY A 190 13.45 4.97 24.07
C GLY A 190 13.45 5.05 22.54
N ILE A 191 12.29 5.08 21.89
CA ILE A 191 12.17 5.53 20.48
C ILE A 191 12.16 7.06 20.42
N LEU A 192 11.39 7.67 21.31
CA LEU A 192 11.26 9.11 21.48
C LEU A 192 12.24 9.66 22.53
N PRO A 193 12.53 10.98 22.50
CA PRO A 193 13.31 11.64 23.53
C PRO A 193 12.71 11.47 24.94
N LYS A 194 13.55 11.56 25.97
CA LYS A 194 13.12 11.49 27.37
C LYS A 194 12.08 12.60 27.66
N GLY A 195 11.02 12.24 28.39
CA GLY A 195 9.92 13.16 28.72
C GLY A 195 8.87 13.33 27.61
N LEU A 196 9.02 12.64 26.47
CA LEU A 196 8.01 12.57 25.41
C LEU A 196 7.52 11.13 25.25
N ALA A 197 6.22 10.93 25.39
CA ALA A 197 5.54 9.69 25.05
C ALA A 197 4.65 9.88 23.83
N ALA A 198 4.28 8.80 23.17
CA ALA A 198 3.29 8.84 22.11
C ALA A 198 2.47 7.56 22.04
N GLU A 199 1.28 7.68 21.48
CA GLU A 199 0.42 6.57 21.12
C GLU A 199 0.03 6.67 19.65
N ILE A 200 -0.05 5.52 18.97
CA ILE A 200 -0.56 5.39 17.61
C ILE A 200 -1.95 4.76 17.67
N THR A 201 -2.92 5.45 17.09
CA THR A 201 -4.28 4.95 16.89
C THR A 201 -4.45 4.54 15.42
N ASP A 202 -4.44 3.23 15.16
CA ASP A 202 -4.76 2.65 13.86
C ASP A 202 -6.27 2.48 13.70
N VAL A 203 -6.86 3.11 12.69
CA VAL A 203 -8.30 3.12 12.42
C VAL A 203 -8.64 2.13 11.30
N LYS A 204 -9.54 1.20 11.59
CA LYS A 204 -10.02 0.19 10.62
C LYS A 204 -11.52 -0.06 10.73
N ILE A 205 -12.09 -0.71 9.72
CA ILE A 205 -13.47 -1.17 9.76
C ILE A 205 -13.62 -2.27 10.83
N ASN A 206 -14.75 -2.25 11.53
CA ASN A 206 -15.14 -3.22 12.53
C ASN A 206 -16.47 -3.87 12.14
N CYS A 207 -16.40 -5.04 11.53
CA CYS A 207 -17.58 -5.77 11.09
C CYS A 207 -17.35 -7.28 11.08
N TYR A 208 -18.43 -8.03 11.23
CA TYR A 208 -18.46 -9.48 11.01
C TYR A 208 -18.55 -9.87 9.52
N ARG A 209 -18.94 -8.91 8.67
CA ARG A 209 -19.02 -9.08 7.20
C ARG A 209 -17.69 -8.70 6.57
N SER A 210 -17.52 -8.96 5.27
CA SER A 210 -16.35 -8.48 4.55
C SER A 210 -16.30 -6.95 4.52
N ASP A 211 -15.09 -6.39 4.55
CA ASP A 211 -14.85 -4.95 4.40
C ASP A 211 -15.58 -4.39 3.16
N ASP A 212 -15.57 -5.14 2.06
CA ASP A 212 -16.18 -4.76 0.78
C ASP A 212 -17.68 -4.46 0.91
N GLN A 213 -18.43 -5.34 1.58
CA GLN A 213 -19.87 -5.16 1.82
C GLN A 213 -20.15 -3.93 2.70
N MET A 214 -19.29 -3.66 3.67
CA MET A 214 -19.43 -2.50 4.56
C MET A 214 -19.20 -1.20 3.81
N TYR A 215 -18.16 -1.11 2.99
CA TYR A 215 -17.92 0.06 2.16
C TYR A 215 -19.01 0.25 1.11
N GLN A 216 -19.52 -0.82 0.49
CA GLN A 216 -20.58 -0.73 -0.50
C GLN A 216 -21.88 -0.16 0.09
N SER A 217 -22.23 -0.58 1.30
CA SER A 217 -23.48 -0.18 1.98
C SER A 217 -23.38 1.12 2.77
N ASN A 218 -22.20 1.72 2.94
CA ASN A 218 -22.03 2.91 3.78
C ASN A 218 -21.15 4.00 3.15
N GLN A 219 -21.79 5.10 2.72
CA GLN A 219 -21.12 6.26 2.13
C GLN A 219 -20.14 6.94 3.09
N VAL A 220 -20.53 7.12 4.35
CA VAL A 220 -19.68 7.78 5.36
C VAL A 220 -18.37 7.02 5.56
N LEU A 221 -18.39 5.69 5.53
CA LEU A 221 -17.17 4.88 5.59
C LEU A 221 -16.29 5.09 4.36
N ARG A 222 -16.86 5.14 3.15
CA ARG A 222 -16.11 5.42 1.89
C ARG A 222 -15.44 6.80 1.94
N GLU A 223 -16.10 7.78 2.52
CA GLU A 223 -15.59 9.16 2.60
C GLU A 223 -14.52 9.34 3.68
N LYS A 224 -14.72 8.73 4.86
CA LYS A 224 -13.93 9.00 6.06
C LYS A 224 -12.83 7.97 6.36
N VAL A 225 -12.96 6.72 5.94
CA VAL A 225 -12.06 5.63 6.37
C VAL A 225 -11.21 5.15 5.21
N ALA A 226 -9.94 5.58 5.20
CA ALA A 226 -8.92 5.07 4.28
C ALA A 226 -8.45 3.66 4.65
N ARG A 227 -7.87 2.93 3.69
CA ARG A 227 -7.18 1.65 3.96
C ARG A 227 -5.73 1.94 4.38
N GLY A 228 -5.48 1.96 5.68
CA GLY A 228 -4.24 2.48 6.27
C GLY A 228 -4.47 3.89 6.78
N ASN A 229 -4.96 4.02 8.00
CA ASN A 229 -5.37 5.30 8.53
C ASN A 229 -4.95 5.41 9.99
N SER A 230 -3.94 6.22 10.28
CA SER A 230 -3.29 6.24 11.58
C SER A 230 -3.03 7.63 12.08
N PHE A 231 -3.27 7.78 13.37
CA PHE A 231 -3.12 9.03 14.11
C PHE A 231 -2.08 8.83 15.19
N VAL A 232 -1.32 9.87 15.47
CA VAL A 232 -0.42 9.91 16.63
C VAL A 232 -0.96 10.90 17.63
N THR A 233 -0.85 10.57 18.92
CA THR A 233 -1.01 11.52 20.02
C THR A 233 0.29 11.56 20.79
N PHE A 234 0.92 12.73 20.87
CA PHE A 234 2.11 12.98 21.69
C PHE A 234 1.71 13.54 23.05
N TYR A 235 2.42 13.09 24.09
CA TYR A 235 2.25 13.52 25.46
C TYR A 235 3.60 14.02 25.99
N GLY A 236 3.70 15.30 26.37
CA GLY A 236 4.92 15.86 26.95
C GLY A 236 4.74 17.28 27.49
N LYS A 237 5.43 17.61 28.59
CA LYS A 237 5.41 18.93 29.26
C LYS A 237 3.98 19.49 29.53
N GLY A 238 3.03 18.61 29.84
CA GLY A 238 1.62 18.99 30.06
C GLY A 238 0.83 19.35 28.79
N VAL A 239 1.41 19.16 27.61
CA VAL A 239 0.77 19.41 26.31
C VAL A 239 0.46 18.07 25.64
N THR A 240 -0.75 17.97 25.09
CA THR A 240 -1.18 16.86 24.25
C THR A 240 -1.34 17.38 22.82
N ASN A 241 -0.72 16.72 21.85
CA ASN A 241 -0.87 17.09 20.44
C ASN A 241 -1.17 15.85 19.60
N SER A 242 -2.25 15.90 18.82
CA SER A 242 -2.72 14.80 17.99
C SER A 242 -2.75 15.18 16.52
N GLY A 243 -2.41 14.24 15.64
CA GLY A 243 -2.51 14.48 14.20
C GLY A 243 -2.50 13.21 13.37
N CYS A 244 -2.98 13.33 12.13
CA CYS A 244 -2.92 12.23 11.17
C CYS A 244 -1.48 12.09 10.64
N VAL A 245 -0.94 10.88 10.80
CA VAL A 245 0.44 10.57 10.39
C VAL A 245 0.46 9.70 9.15
N VAL A 246 -0.50 8.78 9.00
CA VAL A 246 -0.60 7.93 7.82
C VAL A 246 -2.03 7.95 7.30
N ARG A 247 -2.17 8.22 6.00
CA ARG A 247 -3.43 8.10 5.26
C ARG A 247 -3.17 7.40 3.94
N GLY A 248 -3.66 6.18 3.80
CA GLY A 248 -3.63 5.41 2.58
C GLY A 248 -4.76 5.82 1.63
N LEU A 249 -4.89 5.11 0.51
CA LEU A 249 -5.98 5.33 -0.42
C LEU A 249 -7.33 4.95 0.21
N LYS A 250 -8.38 5.68 -0.16
CA LYS A 250 -9.77 5.27 0.11
C LYS A 250 -10.03 3.91 -0.52
N LYS A 251 -11.00 3.16 0.02
CA LYS A 251 -11.46 1.92 -0.62
C LYS A 251 -11.93 2.25 -2.04
N PHE A 252 -11.52 1.44 -3.00
CA PHE A 252 -12.07 1.41 -4.35
C PHE A 252 -12.47 -0.02 -4.71
N SER A 253 -13.34 -0.14 -5.71
CA SER A 253 -13.90 -1.41 -6.16
C SER A 253 -13.29 -1.84 -7.49
N GLY A 254 -13.54 -3.10 -7.84
CA GLY A 254 -13.42 -3.54 -9.20
C GLY A 254 -14.53 -2.92 -10.05
N GLY A 255 -14.22 -2.73 -11.32
CA GLY A 255 -15.17 -2.24 -12.30
C GLY A 255 -16.20 -3.27 -12.70
N TYR A 256 -16.93 -2.90 -13.75
CA TYR A 256 -17.63 -3.85 -14.60
C TYR A 256 -16.67 -5.02 -14.94
N TRP A 257 -17.07 -6.27 -14.64
CA TRP A 257 -16.31 -7.52 -14.79
C TRP A 257 -15.28 -7.93 -13.69
N ASP A 258 -15.30 -7.36 -12.47
CA ASP A 258 -14.57 -7.96 -11.33
C ASP A 258 -15.50 -8.93 -10.56
N ASP A 259 -15.23 -10.22 -10.72
CA ASP A 259 -16.13 -11.33 -10.36
C ASP A 259 -16.10 -11.76 -8.90
N ASP A 260 -15.18 -11.18 -8.11
CA ASP A 260 -15.04 -11.57 -6.72
C ASP A 260 -16.22 -11.06 -5.86
N ASP A 261 -16.94 -10.02 -6.32
CA ASP A 261 -17.71 -9.15 -5.42
C ASP A 261 -19.23 -9.05 -5.70
N ILE A 262 -19.80 -9.64 -6.77
CA ILE A 262 -21.18 -9.32 -7.17
C ILE A 262 -22.06 -10.54 -7.51
N GLN A 263 -23.04 -10.80 -6.63
CA GLN A 263 -24.27 -11.56 -6.92
C GLN A 263 -25.46 -10.65 -7.32
N ASN A 264 -25.30 -9.33 -7.29
CA ASN A 264 -26.40 -8.37 -7.50
C ASN A 264 -26.39 -7.75 -8.90
N THR A 265 -27.58 -7.65 -9.50
CA THR A 265 -27.84 -7.07 -10.83
C THR A 265 -27.56 -5.57 -10.95
N ASP A 266 -27.22 -4.87 -9.86
CA ASP A 266 -26.92 -3.43 -9.89
C ASP A 266 -25.48 -3.17 -10.41
N HIS A 267 -25.38 -3.03 -11.73
CA HIS A 267 -24.15 -2.70 -12.46
C HIS A 267 -23.51 -1.35 -12.08
N SER A 268 -24.15 -0.52 -11.23
CA SER A 268 -23.67 0.80 -10.84
C SER A 268 -22.84 0.83 -9.54
N GLY A 269 -22.69 -0.29 -8.83
CA GLY A 269 -22.09 -0.30 -7.49
C GLY A 269 -20.68 0.32 -7.38
N TRP A 270 -19.87 0.21 -8.43
CA TRP A 270 -18.50 0.74 -8.47
C TRP A 270 -18.44 2.26 -8.61
N SER A 271 -19.43 2.90 -9.25
CA SER A 271 -19.44 4.36 -9.45
C SER A 271 -19.64 5.12 -8.14
N ARG A 272 -20.18 4.45 -7.10
CA ARG A 272 -20.34 4.99 -5.74
C ARG A 272 -19.02 5.30 -5.02
N TYR A 273 -17.90 4.82 -5.58
CA TYR A 273 -16.55 5.10 -5.11
C TYR A 273 -15.92 6.31 -5.82
N PHE A 274 -16.59 6.87 -6.81
CA PHE A 274 -16.15 8.09 -7.48
C PHE A 274 -16.67 9.30 -6.72
N ILE A 275 -15.84 10.34 -6.64
CA ILE A 275 -16.21 11.65 -6.09
C ILE A 275 -16.91 12.54 -7.12
N SER A 276 -16.84 12.19 -8.41
CA SER A 276 -17.57 12.85 -9.50
C SER A 276 -18.05 11.81 -10.52
N PRO A 277 -19.09 12.08 -11.32
CA PRO A 277 -19.58 11.12 -12.31
C PRO A 277 -18.45 10.60 -13.21
N PRO A 278 -18.33 9.27 -13.46
CA PRO A 278 -17.29 8.72 -14.33
C PRO A 278 -17.27 9.31 -15.74
N THR A 279 -18.40 9.84 -16.21
CA THR A 279 -18.54 10.55 -17.49
C THR A 279 -17.77 11.87 -17.57
N SER A 280 -17.35 12.44 -16.44
CA SER A 280 -16.52 13.65 -16.39
C SER A 280 -15.02 13.37 -16.57
N ALA A 281 -14.61 12.09 -16.64
CA ALA A 281 -13.24 11.72 -16.91
C ALA A 281 -12.85 12.08 -18.35
N THR A 282 -11.73 12.79 -18.51
CA THR A 282 -11.14 13.12 -19.81
C THR A 282 -10.01 12.16 -20.16
N SER A 283 -9.27 11.69 -19.16
CA SER A 283 -8.15 10.76 -19.32
C SER A 283 -8.11 9.71 -18.22
N VAL A 284 -7.31 8.67 -18.43
CA VAL A 284 -7.10 7.60 -17.46
C VAL A 284 -5.60 7.34 -17.32
N VAL A 285 -5.09 7.41 -16.10
CA VAL A 285 -3.74 6.88 -15.79
C VAL A 285 -3.90 5.39 -15.50
N VAL A 286 -3.32 4.57 -16.37
CA VAL A 286 -3.34 3.11 -16.30
C VAL A 286 -2.07 2.68 -15.59
N MET A 287 -2.16 2.33 -14.31
CA MET A 287 -1.01 1.93 -13.51
C MET A 287 -0.97 0.43 -13.32
N GLU A 288 0.21 -0.16 -13.41
CA GLU A 288 0.47 -1.55 -13.04
C GLU A 288 -0.10 -1.85 -11.65
N LYS A 289 -0.96 -2.88 -11.55
CA LYS A 289 -1.37 -3.39 -10.24
C LYS A 289 -0.29 -4.32 -9.73
N VAL A 290 0.68 -3.75 -9.01
CA VAL A 290 1.77 -4.48 -8.35
C VAL A 290 1.16 -5.55 -7.41
N ASN A 291 1.66 -6.79 -7.47
CA ASN A 291 1.09 -7.92 -6.74
C ASN A 291 1.84 -8.16 -5.43
N GLY A 292 1.53 -7.38 -4.39
CA GLY A 292 2.15 -7.51 -3.08
C GLY A 292 1.17 -7.26 -1.93
N GLU A 293 1.69 -6.67 -0.85
CA GLU A 293 0.91 -6.24 0.31
C GLU A 293 0.93 -4.71 0.42
N ALA A 294 -0.17 -4.11 0.89
CA ALA A 294 -0.21 -2.66 1.08
C ALA A 294 0.82 -2.22 2.13
N ALA A 295 1.61 -1.21 1.78
CA ALA A 295 2.62 -0.58 2.62
C ALA A 295 2.42 0.93 2.64
N HIS A 296 2.65 1.54 3.79
CA HIS A 296 2.56 2.99 3.95
C HIS A 296 3.81 3.50 4.64
N VAL A 297 4.30 4.65 4.18
CA VAL A 297 5.40 5.35 4.83
C VAL A 297 5.09 6.84 4.86
N SER A 298 5.28 7.47 6.01
CA SER A 298 5.28 8.92 6.12
C SER A 298 6.40 9.37 7.04
N VAL A 299 6.81 10.62 6.89
CA VAL A 299 7.87 11.20 7.72
C VAL A 299 7.32 12.45 8.38
N ARG A 300 7.69 12.68 9.63
CA ARG A 300 7.52 13.96 10.34
C ARG A 300 8.87 14.38 10.90
N LEU A 301 8.94 15.65 11.28
CA LEU A 301 10.14 16.21 11.87
C LEU A 301 9.85 16.64 13.31
N LEU A 302 10.70 16.18 14.24
CA LEU A 302 10.69 16.56 15.65
C LEU A 302 12.08 17.10 16.01
N GLY A 303 12.20 18.43 16.11
CA GLY A 303 13.49 19.10 16.18
C GLY A 303 14.32 18.79 14.93
N THR A 304 15.48 18.16 15.10
CA THR A 304 16.36 17.71 14.02
C THR A 304 16.16 16.23 13.64
N LYS A 305 15.25 15.51 14.31
CA LYS A 305 15.06 14.07 14.13
C LYS A 305 13.87 13.77 13.23
N PHE A 306 14.10 12.95 12.21
CA PHE A 306 13.03 12.37 11.41
C PHE A 306 12.29 11.29 12.20
N LEU A 307 10.99 11.47 12.31
CA LEU A 307 10.04 10.49 12.81
C LEU A 307 9.46 9.76 11.61
N ILE A 308 9.80 8.49 11.44
CA ILE A 308 9.33 7.65 10.34
C ILE A 308 8.15 6.82 10.84
N PHE A 309 7.00 7.03 10.23
CA PHE A 309 5.83 6.19 10.43
C PHE A 309 5.76 5.22 9.26
N CYS A 310 5.77 3.93 9.52
CA CYS A 310 5.60 2.95 8.47
C CYS A 310 4.73 1.79 8.94
N GLY A 311 4.11 1.08 7.99
CA GLY A 311 3.18 0.04 8.34
C GLY A 311 2.45 -0.60 7.19
N SER A 312 1.58 -1.53 7.54
CA SER A 312 0.70 -2.25 6.62
C SER A 312 -0.66 -1.55 6.51
N LYS A 313 -1.67 -2.22 5.94
CA LYS A 313 -3.06 -1.72 5.92
C LYS A 313 -3.62 -1.36 7.31
N ASN A 314 -3.27 -2.12 8.36
CA ASN A 314 -4.01 -2.07 9.64
C ASN A 314 -3.16 -1.80 10.87
N VAL A 315 -1.83 -1.80 10.72
CA VAL A 315 -0.89 -1.66 11.83
C VAL A 315 0.27 -0.82 11.37
N HIS A 316 0.56 0.25 12.11
CA HIS A 316 1.70 1.13 11.87
C HIS A 316 2.56 1.26 13.12
N LEU A 317 3.81 1.66 12.89
CA LEU A 317 4.82 1.84 13.91
C LEU A 317 5.52 3.19 13.71
N LEU A 318 6.09 3.72 14.79
CA LEU A 318 6.90 4.93 14.78
C LEU A 318 8.33 4.55 15.12
N VAL A 319 9.26 4.88 14.24
CA VAL A 319 10.70 4.64 14.41
C VAL A 319 11.49 5.87 14.00
N THR A 320 12.74 5.93 14.44
CA THR A 320 13.68 6.99 14.06
C THR A 320 14.98 6.43 13.47
N ARG A 321 15.19 5.12 13.66
CA ARG A 321 16.31 4.34 13.13
C ARG A 321 15.91 2.87 13.08
N ARG A 322 16.62 2.10 12.25
CA ARG A 322 16.38 0.68 12.02
C ARG A 322 16.26 -0.17 13.29
N GLN A 323 17.16 0.04 14.26
CA GLN A 323 17.19 -0.72 15.50
C GLN A 323 15.92 -0.59 16.35
N HIS A 324 15.09 0.43 16.09
CA HIS A 324 13.81 0.59 16.80
C HIS A 324 12.75 -0.42 16.35
N LEU A 325 12.89 -1.06 15.18
CA LEU A 325 12.00 -2.12 14.72
C LEU A 325 12.02 -3.32 15.69
N LEU A 326 13.19 -3.63 16.27
CA LEU A 326 13.36 -4.72 17.24
C LEU A 326 12.55 -4.52 18.54
N LYS A 327 12.08 -3.30 18.82
CA LYS A 327 11.26 -2.99 20.01
C LYS A 327 9.79 -3.39 19.84
N TYR A 328 9.38 -3.77 18.64
CA TYR A 328 8.02 -4.16 18.31
C TYR A 328 7.90 -5.69 18.21
N GLU A 329 8.06 -6.38 19.35
CA GLU A 329 8.16 -7.84 19.41
C GLU A 329 6.82 -8.58 19.19
N GLU A 330 5.69 -7.89 19.40
CA GLU A 330 4.37 -8.51 19.30
C GLU A 330 4.04 -8.91 17.84
N GLN A 331 3.48 -10.11 17.64
CA GLN A 331 3.20 -10.69 16.32
C GLN A 331 2.38 -9.77 15.39
N ARG A 332 1.49 -8.97 15.95
CA ARG A 332 0.70 -7.93 15.23
C ARG A 332 1.55 -6.95 14.42
N TYR A 333 2.79 -6.69 14.83
CA TYR A 333 3.70 -5.77 14.14
C TYR A 333 4.53 -6.46 13.05
N SER A 334 4.46 -7.78 12.91
CA SER A 334 5.30 -8.55 11.97
C SER A 334 5.34 -7.94 10.56
N TYR A 335 4.18 -7.72 9.94
CA TYR A 335 4.11 -7.10 8.62
C TYR A 335 4.60 -5.65 8.59
N ALA A 336 4.26 -4.86 9.60
CA ALA A 336 4.72 -3.47 9.69
C ALA A 336 6.25 -3.40 9.84
N CYS A 337 6.86 -4.34 10.56
CA CYS A 337 8.31 -4.45 10.68
C CYS A 337 8.95 -4.81 9.34
N VAL A 338 8.38 -5.72 8.53
CA VAL A 338 8.91 -6.00 7.18
C VAL A 338 8.83 -4.77 6.27
N VAL A 339 7.75 -3.98 6.37
CA VAL A 339 7.67 -2.69 5.65
C VAL A 339 8.77 -1.74 6.12
N GLY A 340 8.99 -1.64 7.43
CA GLY A 340 10.06 -0.82 8.01
C GLY A 340 11.45 -1.26 7.55
N GLU A 341 11.75 -2.55 7.58
CA GLU A 341 13.02 -3.11 7.11
C GLU A 341 13.24 -2.80 5.63
N ALA A 342 12.26 -3.07 4.77
CA ALA A 342 12.35 -2.79 3.34
C ALA A 342 12.51 -1.29 3.03
N PHE A 343 11.94 -0.41 3.85
CA PHE A 343 12.15 1.04 3.73
C PHE A 343 13.56 1.44 4.17
N PHE A 344 14.09 0.89 5.27
CA PHE A 344 15.48 1.16 5.67
C PHE A 344 16.49 0.61 4.67
N ASP A 345 16.28 -0.58 4.12
CA ASP A 345 17.10 -1.12 3.02
C ASP A 345 17.14 -0.16 1.83
N LEU A 346 15.98 0.43 1.48
CA LEU A 346 15.92 1.44 0.44
C LEU A 346 16.73 2.70 0.81
N LEU A 347 16.55 3.23 2.02
CA LEU A 347 17.27 4.44 2.47
C LEU A 347 18.79 4.21 2.56
N GLU A 348 19.23 3.00 2.90
CA GLU A 348 20.64 2.62 2.96
C GLU A 348 21.25 2.42 1.56
N GLY A 349 20.43 2.05 0.57
CA GLY A 349 20.83 1.98 -0.84
C GLY A 349 20.88 3.33 -1.55
N MET A 350 20.39 4.41 -0.94
CA MET A 350 20.45 5.78 -1.46
C MET A 350 21.75 6.48 -1.09
N SER A 351 22.19 7.43 -1.92
CA SER A 351 23.20 8.41 -1.47
C SER A 351 22.66 9.26 -0.31
N GLU A 352 23.57 9.87 0.46
CA GLU A 352 23.17 10.68 1.60
C GLU A 352 22.26 11.85 1.18
N PHE A 353 22.64 12.54 0.09
CA PHE A 353 21.84 13.60 -0.50
C PHE A 353 20.42 13.14 -0.90
N GLU A 354 20.28 12.03 -1.63
CA GLU A 354 18.97 11.48 -2.04
C GLU A 354 18.10 11.14 -0.84
N ARG A 355 18.70 10.48 0.17
CA ARG A 355 18.03 10.11 1.42
C ARG A 355 17.51 11.35 2.16
N VAL A 356 18.36 12.35 2.36
CA VAL A 356 17.98 13.59 3.06
C VAL A 356 16.90 14.32 2.27
N ARG A 357 17.05 14.43 0.95
CA ARG A 357 16.05 15.03 0.05
C ARG A 357 14.67 14.37 0.18
N LEU A 358 14.60 13.04 0.13
CA LEU A 358 13.35 12.29 0.27
C LEU A 358 12.70 12.53 1.65
N LEU A 359 13.47 12.39 2.73
CA LEU A 359 12.97 12.56 4.10
C LEU A 359 12.49 14.00 4.37
N LEU A 360 13.23 14.99 3.85
CA LEU A 360 12.80 16.38 3.90
C LEU A 360 11.50 16.58 3.13
N PHE A 361 11.41 16.12 1.88
CA PHE A 361 10.17 16.21 1.10
C PHE A 361 8.96 15.63 1.86
N MET A 362 9.08 14.41 2.38
CA MET A 362 7.99 13.74 3.09
C MET A 362 7.63 14.46 4.40
N SER A 363 8.63 14.94 5.16
CA SER A 363 8.39 15.66 6.42
C SER A 363 7.75 17.05 6.22
N HIS A 364 8.03 17.70 5.10
CA HIS A 364 7.50 19.03 4.78
C HIS A 364 6.10 18.97 4.19
N THR A 365 5.87 18.08 3.23
CA THR A 365 4.55 17.90 2.62
C THR A 365 3.57 17.21 3.57
N GLY A 366 4.08 16.45 4.54
CA GLY A 366 3.26 15.62 5.41
C GLY A 366 2.58 14.46 4.66
N PHE A 367 2.96 14.20 3.41
CA PHE A 367 2.36 13.15 2.60
C PHE A 367 2.66 11.75 3.15
N THR A 368 1.74 10.84 2.85
CA THR A 368 1.96 9.40 2.93
C THR A 368 2.37 8.90 1.56
N ALA A 369 3.53 8.25 1.49
CA ALA A 369 3.86 7.35 0.39
C ALA A 369 3.02 6.08 0.54
N VAL A 370 2.09 5.87 -0.40
CA VAL A 370 1.38 4.61 -0.54
C VAL A 370 2.21 3.72 -1.44
N CYS A 371 2.57 2.55 -0.94
CA CYS A 371 3.46 1.60 -1.58
C CYS A 371 2.83 0.20 -1.60
N GLU A 372 3.40 -0.68 -2.41
CA GLU A 372 3.18 -2.12 -2.38
C GLU A 372 4.48 -2.80 -1.94
N LEU A 373 4.42 -3.64 -0.90
CA LEU A 373 5.52 -4.47 -0.43
C LEU A 373 5.52 -5.80 -1.20
N LEU A 374 6.58 -6.04 -1.97
CA LEU A 374 6.84 -7.28 -2.68
C LEU A 374 7.71 -8.19 -1.80
N GLN A 375 7.24 -9.41 -1.52
CA GLN A 375 7.94 -10.35 -0.64
C GLN A 375 8.22 -11.68 -1.36
N PRO A 376 9.48 -12.01 -1.70
CA PRO A 376 9.80 -13.28 -2.39
C PRO A 376 9.46 -14.52 -1.55
N ASN A 377 9.42 -14.39 -0.22
CA ASN A 377 9.08 -15.50 0.68
C ASN A 377 7.59 -15.56 1.05
N ASN A 378 6.80 -14.55 0.64
CA ASN A 378 5.37 -14.45 0.89
C ASN A 378 4.64 -13.98 -0.37
N GLN A 379 4.73 -14.80 -1.42
CA GLN A 379 4.23 -14.44 -2.74
C GLN A 379 2.73 -14.70 -2.86
N HIS A 380 2.07 -13.87 -3.69
CA HIS A 380 0.66 -14.04 -3.98
C HIS A 380 0.45 -14.97 -5.20
N ILE A 381 0.43 -14.41 -6.41
CA ILE A 381 0.18 -15.15 -7.65
C ILE A 381 1.29 -14.88 -8.66
N VAL A 382 1.80 -13.65 -8.72
CA VAL A 382 2.93 -13.29 -9.57
C VAL A 382 4.22 -13.82 -8.95
N ASN A 383 5.09 -14.40 -9.79
CA ASN A 383 6.37 -14.91 -9.33
C ASN A 383 7.33 -13.74 -9.01
N LEU A 384 7.82 -13.71 -7.77
CA LEU A 384 8.75 -12.74 -7.21
C LEU A 384 10.12 -13.35 -6.89
N SER A 385 10.42 -14.56 -7.36
CA SER A 385 11.67 -15.28 -7.05
C SER A 385 12.93 -14.67 -7.67
N TYR A 386 12.78 -13.64 -8.51
CA TYR A 386 13.90 -12.81 -8.97
C TYR A 386 14.39 -11.83 -7.88
N LEU A 387 13.62 -11.65 -6.80
CA LEU A 387 14.00 -10.81 -5.66
C LEU A 387 14.69 -11.65 -4.58
N SER A 388 15.80 -11.13 -4.06
CA SER A 388 16.53 -11.74 -2.93
C SER A 388 15.97 -11.33 -1.56
N ALA A 389 15.29 -10.18 -1.49
CA ALA A 389 14.76 -9.59 -0.27
C ALA A 389 13.42 -8.87 -0.53
N PRO A 390 12.63 -8.56 0.52
CA PRO A 390 11.46 -7.71 0.38
C PRO A 390 11.81 -6.33 -0.18
N VAL A 391 10.98 -5.81 -1.09
CA VAL A 391 11.16 -4.47 -1.68
C VAL A 391 9.84 -3.71 -1.68
N ILE A 392 9.91 -2.40 -1.50
CA ILE A 392 8.75 -1.52 -1.62
C ILE A 392 8.69 -0.91 -3.03
N LYS A 393 7.50 -0.88 -3.60
CA LYS A 393 7.19 -0.16 -4.84
C LYS A 393 6.20 0.95 -4.57
N PHE A 394 6.60 2.18 -4.80
CA PHE A 394 5.76 3.36 -4.67
C PHE A 394 4.60 3.34 -5.68
N ILE A 395 3.42 3.75 -5.22
CA ILE A 395 2.16 3.80 -5.99
C ILE A 395 1.68 5.25 -6.14
N THR A 396 1.53 5.99 -5.04
CA THR A 396 1.05 7.38 -5.07
C THR A 396 1.28 8.12 -3.75
N TRP A 397 1.12 9.45 -3.79
CA TRP A 397 1.14 10.33 -2.63
C TRP A 397 -0.28 10.65 -2.16
N VAL A 398 -0.53 10.53 -0.87
CA VAL A 398 -1.83 10.86 -0.24
C VAL A 398 -1.62 11.88 0.87
N PRO A 399 -2.48 12.90 1.00
CA PRO A 399 -2.31 13.90 2.03
C PRO A 399 -2.85 13.36 3.36
N CYS A 400 -2.19 13.70 4.46
CA CYS A 400 -2.70 13.35 5.80
C CYS A 400 -3.76 14.32 6.32
N ASP A 401 -4.19 15.31 5.53
CA ASP A 401 -5.35 16.12 5.90
C ASP A 401 -6.61 15.23 5.93
N ILE A 402 -7.47 15.42 6.93
CA ILE A 402 -8.73 14.68 7.13
C ILE A 402 -9.89 15.38 6.39
N GLY A 403 -9.68 16.63 5.98
CA GLY A 403 -10.64 17.46 5.25
C GLY A 403 -11.21 16.82 3.99
N GLY A 404 -12.39 17.31 3.59
CA GLY A 404 -13.06 16.91 2.35
C GLY A 404 -12.24 17.36 1.15
N VAL A 405 -11.50 16.42 0.55
CA VAL A 405 -10.70 16.66 -0.65
C VAL A 405 -11.55 16.44 -1.91
N ASN A 406 -11.42 17.36 -2.86
CA ASN A 406 -12.03 17.28 -4.20
C ASN A 406 -11.31 16.28 -5.12
N THR A 407 -10.31 15.56 -4.61
CA THR A 407 -9.54 14.57 -5.34
C THR A 407 -9.17 13.39 -4.42
N ILE A 408 -9.01 12.19 -4.98
CA ILE A 408 -8.66 10.99 -4.22
C ILE A 408 -7.15 10.94 -3.87
N CYS A 409 -6.29 11.55 -4.70
CA CYS A 409 -4.83 11.55 -4.54
C CYS A 409 -4.32 12.98 -4.37
N SER A 410 -3.19 13.20 -3.68
CA SER A 410 -2.59 14.55 -3.57
C SER A 410 -2.15 15.12 -4.92
N LEU A 411 -1.74 14.22 -5.81
CA LEU A 411 -1.13 14.50 -7.10
C LEU A 411 -1.79 13.57 -8.14
N PRO A 412 -1.90 13.99 -9.41
CA PRO A 412 -2.19 13.08 -10.50
C PRO A 412 -1.15 11.94 -10.48
N PRO A 413 -1.56 10.65 -10.59
CA PRO A 413 -0.65 9.53 -10.35
C PRO A 413 0.57 9.52 -11.27
N ASN A 414 0.44 9.95 -12.52
CA ASN A 414 1.58 10.10 -13.42
C ASN A 414 2.63 11.07 -12.85
N ILE A 415 2.20 12.25 -12.39
CA ILE A 415 3.10 13.23 -11.74
C ILE A 415 3.65 12.67 -10.42
N ALA A 416 2.83 11.95 -9.65
CA ALA A 416 3.25 11.34 -8.39
C ALA A 416 4.37 10.30 -8.59
N ILE A 417 4.25 9.44 -9.62
CA ILE A 417 5.24 8.44 -9.99
C ILE A 417 6.54 9.09 -10.48
N ASP A 418 6.44 10.11 -11.34
CA ASP A 418 7.60 10.84 -11.84
C ASP A 418 8.36 11.52 -10.69
N LEU A 419 7.63 12.17 -9.79
CA LEU A 419 8.21 12.77 -8.58
C LEU A 419 8.87 11.72 -7.68
N ALA A 420 8.21 10.59 -7.45
CA ALA A 420 8.77 9.53 -6.61
C ALA A 420 10.05 8.96 -7.22
N THR A 421 10.06 8.73 -8.54
CA THR A 421 11.25 8.28 -9.27
C THR A 421 12.38 9.30 -9.17
N TYR A 422 12.07 10.60 -9.27
CA TYR A 422 13.03 11.68 -9.06
C TYR A 422 13.60 11.69 -7.63
N LEU A 423 12.78 11.35 -6.64
CA LEU A 423 13.17 11.18 -5.24
C LEU A 423 13.79 9.80 -4.94
N SER A 424 14.20 9.07 -5.99
CA SER A 424 14.87 7.77 -5.92
C SER A 424 14.01 6.65 -5.28
N LEU A 425 12.68 6.80 -5.26
CA LEU A 425 11.75 5.74 -4.88
C LEU A 425 11.46 4.82 -6.08
N PRO A 426 11.66 3.49 -5.96
CA PRO A 426 11.20 2.54 -6.97
C PRO A 426 9.68 2.63 -7.12
N ALA A 427 9.17 2.84 -8.32
CA ALA A 427 7.75 3.15 -8.54
C ALA A 427 7.04 2.15 -9.48
N ALA A 428 5.71 2.08 -9.39
CA ALA A 428 4.88 1.34 -10.32
C ALA A 428 4.96 1.95 -11.74
N LYS A 429 4.85 1.09 -12.76
CA LYS A 429 4.81 1.56 -14.16
C LYS A 429 3.42 2.09 -14.47
N TYR A 430 3.33 3.10 -15.32
CA TYR A 430 2.05 3.63 -15.79
C TYR A 430 2.07 3.98 -17.28
N SER A 431 0.89 4.11 -17.86
CA SER A 431 0.64 4.80 -19.13
C SER A 431 -0.52 5.78 -18.96
N LEU A 432 -0.58 6.80 -19.82
CA LEU A 432 -1.67 7.76 -19.88
C LEU A 432 -2.43 7.55 -21.18
N ILE A 433 -3.74 7.34 -21.08
CA ILE A 433 -4.61 7.15 -22.24
C ILE A 433 -5.78 8.13 -22.20
N GLN A 434 -6.32 8.42 -23.37
CA GLN A 434 -7.60 9.14 -23.48
C GLN A 434 -8.76 8.21 -23.10
N ILE A 435 -9.85 8.78 -22.58
CA ILE A 435 -11.00 7.97 -22.15
C ILE A 435 -11.60 7.11 -23.29
N ALA A 436 -11.47 7.57 -24.53
CA ALA A 436 -11.92 6.85 -25.72
C ALA A 436 -11.11 5.57 -26.01
N GLU A 437 -9.87 5.49 -25.55
CA GLU A 437 -8.96 4.35 -25.77
C GLU A 437 -9.16 3.25 -24.70
N LEU A 438 -9.88 3.56 -23.63
CA LEU A 438 -10.08 2.67 -22.48
C LEU A 438 -10.59 1.27 -22.87
N PRO A 439 -11.58 1.09 -23.77
CA PRO A 439 -12.05 -0.26 -24.13
C PRO A 439 -10.96 -1.15 -24.73
N ALA A 440 -10.10 -0.59 -25.59
CA ALA A 440 -9.00 -1.32 -26.22
C ALA A 440 -7.93 -1.70 -25.16
N GLU A 441 -7.63 -0.78 -24.25
CA GLU A 441 -6.71 -1.05 -23.13
C GLU A 441 -7.27 -2.11 -22.16
N LEU A 442 -8.56 -2.06 -21.83
CA LEU A 442 -9.16 -3.11 -21.00
C LEU A 442 -9.09 -4.49 -21.68
N ALA A 443 -9.24 -4.56 -23.00
CA ALA A 443 -9.08 -5.80 -23.75
C ALA A 443 -7.64 -6.32 -23.69
N SER A 444 -6.63 -5.44 -23.81
CA SER A 444 -5.21 -5.81 -23.73
C SER A 444 -4.85 -6.34 -22.33
N VAL A 445 -5.30 -5.65 -21.27
CA VAL A 445 -5.04 -6.03 -19.87
C VAL A 445 -5.58 -7.43 -19.55
N ARG A 446 -6.72 -7.83 -20.13
CA ARG A 446 -7.25 -9.20 -19.93
C ARG A 446 -6.33 -10.29 -20.45
N ALA A 447 -5.51 -9.98 -21.46
CA ALA A 447 -4.55 -10.91 -22.05
C ALA A 447 -3.19 -10.92 -21.32
N TYR A 448 -2.98 -10.05 -20.33
CA TYR A 448 -1.72 -10.03 -19.57
C TYR A 448 -1.48 -11.37 -18.86
N LYS A 449 -0.21 -11.76 -18.82
CA LYS A 449 0.31 -12.91 -18.08
C LYS A 449 1.33 -12.43 -17.05
N GLN A 450 1.53 -13.20 -15.97
CA GLN A 450 2.47 -12.83 -14.90
C GLN A 450 2.23 -11.41 -14.36
N SER A 451 0.97 -10.98 -14.37
CA SER A 451 0.54 -9.67 -13.92
C SER A 451 -0.84 -9.80 -13.31
N GLU A 452 -1.05 -9.15 -12.16
CA GLU A 452 -2.37 -9.08 -11.56
C GLU A 452 -3.35 -8.28 -12.45
N GLY A 453 -2.87 -7.27 -13.15
CA GLY A 453 -3.64 -6.37 -13.99
C GLY A 453 -3.24 -4.92 -13.76
N VAL A 454 -4.22 -4.02 -13.77
CA VAL A 454 -4.00 -2.57 -13.63
C VAL A 454 -4.94 -1.94 -12.62
N VAL A 455 -4.55 -0.77 -12.11
CA VAL A 455 -5.42 0.18 -11.41
C VAL A 455 -5.58 1.42 -12.29
N LEU A 456 -6.82 1.77 -12.57
CA LEU A 456 -7.21 2.86 -13.46
C LEU A 456 -7.58 4.07 -12.62
N TYR A 457 -6.89 5.18 -12.84
CA TYR A 457 -7.14 6.44 -12.16
C TYR A 457 -7.79 7.40 -13.16
N PHE A 458 -9.07 7.68 -12.94
CA PHE A 458 -9.85 8.55 -13.80
C PHE A 458 -9.57 10.00 -13.42
N THR A 459 -9.11 10.79 -14.39
CA THR A 459 -8.83 12.22 -14.18
C THR A 459 -9.77 13.07 -15.02
N ASN A 460 -10.20 14.20 -14.47
CA ASN A 460 -11.01 15.20 -15.17
C ASN A 460 -10.13 16.24 -15.90
N SER A 461 -10.75 17.23 -16.52
CA SER A 461 -10.04 18.30 -17.23
C SER A 461 -9.13 19.18 -16.34
N LYS A 462 -9.34 19.15 -15.02
CA LYS A 462 -8.50 19.83 -14.02
C LYS A 462 -7.39 18.92 -13.46
N GLN A 463 -7.21 17.73 -14.02
CA GLN A 463 -6.29 16.70 -13.53
C GLN A 463 -6.63 16.17 -12.12
N GLU A 464 -7.84 16.41 -11.61
CA GLU A 464 -8.27 15.84 -10.34
C GLU A 464 -8.60 14.35 -10.53
N VAL A 465 -8.06 13.49 -9.67
CA VAL A 465 -8.42 12.07 -9.63
C VAL A 465 -9.83 11.92 -9.06
N ILE A 466 -10.80 11.62 -9.90
CA ILE A 466 -12.22 11.52 -9.54
C ILE A 466 -12.69 10.11 -9.17
N GLY A 467 -11.89 9.09 -9.49
CA GLY A 467 -12.23 7.69 -9.22
C GLY A 467 -11.08 6.74 -9.49
N LEU A 468 -11.08 5.61 -8.79
CA LEU A 468 -10.14 4.51 -8.97
C LEU A 468 -10.90 3.22 -9.29
N MET A 469 -10.33 2.37 -10.13
CA MET A 469 -10.90 1.08 -10.48
C MET A 469 -9.79 0.04 -10.66
N LYS A 470 -9.89 -1.11 -9.97
CA LYS A 470 -9.02 -2.26 -10.26
C LYS A 470 -9.57 -3.05 -11.46
N PHE A 471 -8.68 -3.50 -12.34
CA PHE A 471 -9.03 -4.35 -13.46
C PHE A 471 -7.99 -5.45 -13.63
N LYS A 472 -8.36 -6.70 -13.31
CA LYS A 472 -7.45 -7.83 -13.22
C LYS A 472 -7.34 -8.59 -14.54
N SER A 473 -6.18 -9.20 -14.81
CA SER A 473 -5.99 -10.11 -15.93
C SER A 473 -6.83 -11.39 -15.75
N ILE A 474 -7.17 -12.08 -16.85
CA ILE A 474 -7.86 -13.38 -16.79
C ILE A 474 -6.96 -14.40 -16.07
N TRP A 475 -5.67 -14.41 -16.44
CA TRP A 475 -4.65 -15.26 -15.86
C TRP A 475 -4.65 -15.19 -14.33
N TYR A 476 -4.61 -13.98 -13.77
CA TYR A 476 -4.58 -13.78 -12.32
C TYR A 476 -5.87 -14.25 -11.63
N ILE A 477 -7.04 -13.94 -12.20
CA ILE A 477 -8.34 -14.31 -11.61
C ILE A 477 -8.45 -15.83 -11.48
N LEU A 478 -8.11 -16.56 -12.55
CA LEU A 478 -8.19 -18.03 -12.56
C LEU A 478 -7.21 -18.65 -11.55
N LEU A 479 -5.95 -18.22 -11.56
CA LEU A 479 -4.94 -18.77 -10.64
C LEU A 479 -5.23 -18.41 -9.18
N ARG A 480 -5.73 -17.21 -8.88
CA ARG A 480 -6.15 -16.84 -7.54
C ARG A 480 -7.29 -17.72 -7.04
N ALA A 481 -8.28 -17.99 -7.88
CA ALA A 481 -9.40 -18.87 -7.53
C ALA A 481 -8.91 -20.29 -7.18
N VAL A 482 -7.99 -20.83 -7.98
CA VAL A 482 -7.43 -22.16 -7.77
C VAL A 482 -6.56 -22.21 -6.52
N ARG A 483 -5.75 -21.18 -6.26
CA ARG A 483 -4.97 -21.07 -5.02
C ARG A 483 -5.84 -21.18 -3.78
N GLU A 484 -6.94 -20.43 -3.71
CA GLU A 484 -7.81 -20.45 -2.53
C GLU A 484 -8.52 -21.80 -2.37
N ILE A 485 -8.92 -22.45 -3.47
CA ILE A 485 -9.49 -23.80 -3.43
C ILE A 485 -8.45 -24.81 -2.89
N ILE A 486 -7.23 -24.81 -3.43
CA ILE A 486 -6.17 -25.72 -2.96
C ILE A 486 -5.85 -25.46 -1.49
N LYS A 487 -5.70 -24.20 -1.08
CA LYS A 487 -5.46 -23.82 0.33
C LYS A 487 -6.53 -24.40 1.24
N TYR A 488 -7.80 -24.26 0.87
CA TYR A 488 -8.91 -24.82 1.64
C TYR A 488 -8.80 -26.35 1.75
N GLN A 489 -8.61 -27.06 0.63
CA GLN A 489 -8.49 -28.52 0.65
C GLN A 489 -7.28 -28.98 1.49
N MET A 490 -6.15 -28.29 1.38
CA MET A 490 -4.94 -28.60 2.15
C MET A 490 -5.15 -28.41 3.66
N ASN A 491 -5.88 -27.37 4.06
CA ASN A 491 -6.24 -27.15 5.45
C ASN A 491 -7.18 -28.24 6.00
N GLN A 492 -8.09 -28.76 5.16
CA GLN A 492 -8.94 -29.88 5.57
C GLN A 492 -8.14 -31.18 5.75
N ILE A 493 -7.14 -31.42 4.89
CA ILE A 493 -6.23 -32.57 5.02
C ILE A 493 -5.35 -32.42 6.28
N SER A 494 -4.75 -31.25 6.52
CA SER A 494 -3.86 -31.04 7.67
C SER A 494 -4.59 -31.18 9.01
N LYS A 495 -5.90 -30.82 9.05
CA LYS A 495 -6.77 -31.02 10.21
C LYS A 495 -7.34 -32.44 10.33
N GLY A 496 -6.95 -33.37 9.44
CA GLY A 496 -7.46 -34.75 9.42
C GLY A 496 -8.93 -34.88 9.03
N LYS A 497 -9.56 -33.81 8.54
CA LYS A 497 -10.99 -33.78 8.19
C LYS A 497 -11.29 -34.45 6.85
N LEU A 498 -10.33 -34.46 5.94
CA LEU A 498 -10.45 -35.10 4.62
C LEU A 498 -9.24 -35.99 4.31
N LYS A 499 -9.51 -37.13 3.67
CA LYS A 499 -8.47 -37.95 3.01
C LYS A 499 -8.08 -37.31 1.68
N SER A 500 -6.84 -37.53 1.22
CA SER A 500 -6.34 -36.95 -0.04
C SER A 500 -7.24 -37.23 -1.24
N HIS A 501 -7.78 -38.45 -1.36
CA HIS A 501 -8.69 -38.79 -2.46
C HIS A 501 -9.99 -37.96 -2.43
N GLN A 502 -10.59 -37.78 -1.24
CA GLN A 502 -11.79 -36.96 -1.10
C GLN A 502 -11.51 -35.48 -1.37
N ALA A 503 -10.35 -34.98 -0.93
CA ALA A 503 -9.93 -33.61 -1.18
C ALA A 503 -9.74 -33.33 -2.69
N LYS A 504 -9.24 -34.31 -3.46
CA LYS A 504 -9.17 -34.21 -4.93
C LYS A 504 -10.56 -34.06 -5.54
N ILE A 505 -11.47 -34.99 -5.24
CA ILE A 505 -12.86 -34.94 -5.76
C ILE A 505 -13.53 -33.61 -5.41
N ASN A 506 -13.50 -33.23 -4.13
CA ASN A 506 -14.13 -31.99 -3.65
C ASN A 506 -13.49 -30.74 -4.30
N GLY A 507 -12.16 -30.75 -4.44
CA GLY A 507 -11.43 -29.65 -5.06
C GLY A 507 -11.75 -29.51 -6.55
N THR A 508 -11.80 -30.61 -7.30
CA THR A 508 -12.19 -30.62 -8.72
C THR A 508 -13.58 -30.03 -8.88
N GLU A 509 -14.59 -30.54 -8.16
CA GLU A 509 -15.95 -29.98 -8.20
C GLU A 509 -15.99 -28.48 -7.84
N SER A 510 -15.16 -28.05 -6.89
CA SER A 510 -15.06 -26.64 -6.50
C SER A 510 -14.47 -25.78 -7.62
N ILE A 511 -13.46 -26.30 -8.35
CA ILE A 511 -12.90 -25.64 -9.53
C ILE A 511 -13.98 -25.51 -10.61
N GLU A 512 -14.69 -26.58 -10.95
CA GLU A 512 -15.73 -26.53 -12.01
C GLU A 512 -16.81 -25.50 -11.68
N LYS A 513 -17.34 -25.54 -10.45
CA LYS A 513 -18.36 -24.60 -9.97
C LYS A 513 -17.85 -23.16 -10.00
N ARG A 514 -16.62 -22.93 -9.51
CA ARG A 514 -16.02 -21.58 -9.48
C ARG A 514 -15.72 -21.07 -10.89
N PHE A 515 -15.19 -21.90 -11.78
CA PHE A 515 -14.88 -21.53 -13.16
C PHE A 515 -16.15 -21.25 -13.94
N LYS A 516 -17.20 -22.06 -13.78
CA LYS A 516 -18.51 -21.80 -14.39
C LYS A 516 -19.06 -20.44 -13.97
N ARG A 517 -18.93 -20.07 -12.69
CA ARG A 517 -19.31 -18.74 -12.18
C ARG A 517 -18.44 -17.64 -12.81
N ILE A 518 -17.12 -17.79 -12.76
CA ILE A 518 -16.17 -16.81 -13.29
C ILE A 518 -16.38 -16.58 -14.81
N ASN A 519 -16.66 -17.66 -15.55
CA ASN A 519 -16.80 -17.57 -16.99
C ASN A 519 -18.05 -16.80 -17.44
N LYS A 520 -19.05 -16.62 -16.56
CA LYS A 520 -20.19 -15.76 -16.84
C LYS A 520 -19.76 -14.31 -17.09
N SER A 521 -18.73 -13.83 -16.39
CA SER A 521 -18.20 -12.48 -16.60
C SER A 521 -17.04 -12.46 -17.60
N LEU A 522 -16.12 -13.43 -17.52
CA LEU A 522 -14.93 -13.40 -18.39
C LEU A 522 -15.28 -13.70 -19.85
N ASN A 523 -16.36 -14.43 -20.08
CA ASN A 523 -16.84 -14.84 -21.40
C ASN A 523 -15.72 -15.50 -22.23
N LEU A 524 -14.98 -16.42 -21.61
CA LEU A 524 -14.00 -17.25 -22.31
C LEU A 524 -14.71 -18.11 -23.34
N ASN A 525 -14.03 -18.35 -24.47
CA ASN A 525 -14.51 -19.35 -25.41
C ASN A 525 -14.42 -20.75 -24.78
N ARG A 526 -15.21 -21.69 -25.30
CA ARG A 526 -15.33 -23.05 -24.72
C ARG A 526 -13.98 -23.76 -24.64
N GLY A 527 -13.14 -23.63 -25.67
CA GLY A 527 -11.83 -24.25 -25.71
C GLY A 527 -10.89 -23.75 -24.60
N SER A 528 -10.79 -22.43 -24.43
CA SER A 528 -9.96 -21.82 -23.37
C SER A 528 -10.50 -22.16 -21.99
N TYR A 529 -11.82 -22.10 -21.81
CA TYR A 529 -12.48 -22.46 -20.55
C TYR A 529 -12.13 -23.89 -20.11
N LEU A 530 -12.30 -24.87 -21.00
CA LEU A 530 -12.01 -26.27 -20.69
C LEU A 530 -10.52 -26.49 -20.45
N ALA A 531 -9.65 -25.94 -21.29
CA ALA A 531 -8.21 -26.07 -21.12
C ALA A 531 -7.71 -25.50 -19.79
N TRP A 532 -8.27 -24.37 -19.34
CA TRP A 532 -7.98 -23.81 -18.01
C TRP A 532 -8.53 -24.67 -16.87
N GLN A 533 -9.75 -25.22 -17.01
CA GLN A 533 -10.33 -26.10 -16.00
C GLN A 533 -9.49 -27.38 -15.84
N ASP A 534 -9.06 -27.99 -16.94
CA ASP A 534 -8.27 -29.21 -16.97
C ASP A 534 -6.91 -29.00 -16.29
N ILE A 535 -6.13 -28.01 -16.73
CA ILE A 535 -4.79 -27.77 -16.18
C ILE A 535 -4.81 -27.40 -14.69
N CYS A 536 -5.84 -26.69 -14.23
CA CYS A 536 -5.98 -26.32 -12.82
C CYS A 536 -6.43 -27.50 -11.96
N THR A 537 -7.21 -28.43 -12.52
CA THR A 537 -7.55 -29.69 -11.88
C THR A 537 -6.31 -30.57 -11.73
N ASP A 538 -5.53 -30.72 -12.80
CA ASP A 538 -4.26 -31.44 -12.76
C ASP A 538 -3.28 -30.86 -11.73
N PHE A 539 -3.23 -29.53 -11.63
CA PHE A 539 -2.39 -28.86 -10.64
C PHE A 539 -2.85 -29.12 -9.21
N LEU A 540 -4.15 -28.99 -8.92
CA LEU A 540 -4.73 -29.35 -7.61
C LEU A 540 -4.35 -30.77 -7.21
N GLU A 541 -4.50 -31.73 -8.13
CA GLU A 541 -4.17 -33.12 -7.87
C GLU A 541 -2.68 -33.33 -7.58
N TRP A 542 -1.82 -32.70 -8.39
CA TRP A 542 -0.37 -32.75 -8.22
C TRP A 542 0.04 -32.18 -6.84
N VAL A 543 -0.51 -31.03 -6.43
CA VAL A 543 -0.24 -30.44 -5.11
C VAL A 543 -0.69 -31.37 -3.98
N ILE A 544 -1.90 -31.94 -4.06
CA ILE A 544 -2.40 -32.86 -3.02
C ILE A 544 -1.51 -34.09 -2.91
N ASP A 545 -1.04 -34.65 -4.03
CA ASP A 545 -0.17 -35.82 -4.00
C ASP A 545 1.21 -35.52 -3.38
N LEU A 546 1.73 -34.29 -3.54
CA LEU A 546 2.96 -33.87 -2.86
C LEU A 546 2.84 -33.91 -1.33
N THR A 547 1.65 -33.70 -0.76
CA THR A 547 1.48 -33.71 0.71
C THR A 547 1.54 -35.10 1.33
N LYS A 548 1.31 -36.17 0.54
CA LYS A 548 1.45 -37.55 1.02
C LYS A 548 2.88 -37.90 1.45
N PHE A 549 3.86 -37.14 0.99
CA PHE A 549 5.28 -37.36 1.31
C PHE A 549 5.72 -36.67 2.62
N GLY A 550 4.78 -36.23 3.47
CA GLY A 550 5.07 -35.74 4.82
C GLY A 550 5.81 -34.39 4.87
N LYS A 551 5.96 -33.70 3.74
CA LYS A 551 6.60 -32.38 3.70
C LYS A 551 5.56 -31.33 4.10
N SER A 552 5.84 -30.59 5.17
CA SER A 552 5.17 -29.31 5.42
C SER A 552 5.58 -28.35 4.30
N ILE A 553 4.70 -28.19 3.31
CA ILE A 553 4.92 -27.29 2.19
C ILE A 553 4.20 -25.99 2.50
N SER A 554 4.92 -24.87 2.53
CA SER A 554 4.31 -23.54 2.59
C SER A 554 3.70 -23.18 1.24
N PHE A 555 2.69 -23.95 0.81
CA PHE A 555 2.06 -23.84 -0.50
C PHE A 555 1.56 -22.42 -0.76
N TYR A 556 0.94 -21.81 0.25
CA TYR A 556 0.30 -20.51 0.08
C TYR A 556 1.31 -19.41 -0.28
N SER A 557 2.45 -19.36 0.43
CA SER A 557 3.48 -18.33 0.21
C SER A 557 4.41 -18.61 -0.98
N GLN A 558 4.32 -19.81 -1.57
CA GLN A 558 5.16 -20.31 -2.67
C GLN A 558 4.32 -20.74 -3.88
N PHE A 559 3.05 -20.30 -3.95
CA PHE A 559 2.13 -20.67 -5.03
C PHE A 559 2.71 -20.51 -6.44
N PRO A 560 3.25 -19.33 -6.85
CA PRO A 560 3.84 -19.17 -8.18
C PRO A 560 4.98 -20.15 -8.47
N ASN A 561 5.85 -20.40 -7.49
CA ASN A 561 6.97 -21.33 -7.64
C ASN A 561 6.49 -22.78 -7.84
N MET A 562 5.41 -23.15 -7.15
CA MET A 562 4.79 -24.46 -7.31
C MET A 562 4.07 -24.60 -8.66
N TRP A 563 3.40 -23.54 -9.12
CA TRP A 563 2.78 -23.48 -10.43
C TRP A 563 3.81 -23.66 -11.55
N ASP A 564 4.90 -22.87 -11.54
CA ASP A 564 5.96 -22.97 -12.54
C ASP A 564 6.66 -24.34 -12.53
N LYS A 565 6.88 -24.89 -11.33
CA LYS A 565 7.42 -26.24 -11.16
C LYS A 565 6.50 -27.30 -11.77
N PHE A 566 5.20 -27.22 -11.51
CA PHE A 566 4.20 -28.13 -12.08
C PHE A 566 4.20 -28.08 -13.62
N LEU A 567 4.15 -26.88 -14.21
CA LEU A 567 4.18 -26.71 -15.66
C LEU A 567 5.44 -27.32 -16.26
N LYS A 568 6.60 -27.09 -15.64
CA LYS A 568 7.89 -27.64 -16.07
C LYS A 568 7.94 -29.16 -15.98
N GLU A 569 7.54 -29.75 -14.84
CA GLU A 569 7.56 -31.21 -14.63
C GLU A 569 6.61 -31.95 -15.57
N LYS A 570 5.45 -31.36 -15.87
CA LYS A 570 4.46 -31.94 -16.79
C LYS A 570 4.70 -31.58 -18.26
N SER A 571 5.73 -30.77 -18.56
CA SER A 571 5.98 -30.23 -19.90
C SER A 571 4.76 -29.53 -20.51
N LEU A 572 4.00 -28.82 -19.67
CA LEU A 572 2.79 -28.11 -20.04
C LEU A 572 3.08 -26.64 -20.33
N LYS A 573 2.20 -26.01 -21.10
CA LYS A 573 2.14 -24.55 -21.28
C LYS A 573 0.82 -24.04 -20.76
N GLU A 574 0.81 -22.82 -20.25
CA GLU A 574 -0.43 -22.18 -19.86
C GLU A 574 -1.38 -22.03 -21.06
N PRO A 575 -2.68 -22.34 -20.88
CA PRO A 575 -3.66 -22.17 -21.94
C PRO A 575 -3.77 -20.71 -22.40
N PRO A 576 -4.17 -20.46 -23.67
CA PRO A 576 -4.48 -19.11 -24.11
C PRO A 576 -5.73 -18.58 -23.42
N THR A 577 -5.83 -17.27 -23.23
CA THR A 577 -6.99 -16.59 -22.60
C THR A 577 -7.88 -15.95 -23.67
N LEU A 578 -8.47 -16.75 -24.54
CA LEU A 578 -9.30 -16.25 -25.65
C LEU A 578 -10.75 -16.07 -25.21
N ARG A 579 -11.28 -14.87 -25.44
CA ARG A 579 -12.70 -14.53 -25.23
C ARG A 579 -13.52 -14.90 -26.46
N LYS A 580 -14.84 -15.08 -26.31
CA LYS A 580 -15.73 -15.17 -27.47
C LYS A 580 -15.70 -13.84 -28.22
N SER A 581 -15.67 -13.88 -29.55
CA SER A 581 -15.96 -12.69 -30.36
C SER A 581 -17.36 -12.21 -29.98
N ILE A 582 -17.47 -10.94 -29.58
CA ILE A 582 -18.75 -10.29 -29.33
C ILE A 582 -19.47 -10.12 -30.66
#